data_AF-A0A7S0JKZ6-F1
#
_entry.id   AF-A0A7S0JKZ6-F1
#
_cell.length_a   1.000
_cell.length_b   1.000
_cell.length_c   1.000
_cell.angle_alpha   90.00
_cell.angle_beta   90.00
_cell.angle_gamma   90.00
#
_symmetry.space_group_name_H-M   'P 1'
#
loop_
_entity.id
_entity.type
_entity.pdbx_description
1 polymer ?
#
loop_
_entity_poly.entity_id
_entity_poly.type
_entity_poly.pdbx_seq_one_letter_code
_entity_poly.pdbx_strand_id
1 'polypeptide(L)'
;ELSAAVLAKHFYFGVLNRPNSVKQLMESRTLLAEIRKTSDFVLILETDHVIMRPIPNLATEETPAAFVFGYMYPQPSQDWVVKKYWPDGSYKDVQPIGPSPVLIHLDQLKLLYQKWLDFSLDLRSNAAAEQVIQGWVQEMWGYSIAAASLGIKHKLVEEFQVEPGALSAQRQLDDFSKGRFYIFHYTYQFEYMVDGQPCQPWNIGEWSLDKRHFNDVHPAYPLPQPPAGANVAGRFLLDAWNEAMGAIPNWPLKQHPAGSDEAPIQTLYGRRRLDWFSRHANGFAQELRKAPLVKDLARKRYSCGKGSDGGAERQGLELLDSGDVSFGAFGKMRGRWGTMNDPLLGEGCPVGSCIFLDVAGTQFNGHAESAAKRLTLRRNPYLMHGSSAAERTQPAWSCAEQ
;
A
#
# COMPACT_ATOMS: atom_id res chain seq x y z
N GLU A 1 13.39 -17.89 -3.03
CA GLU A 1 12.77 -16.98 -4.04
C GLU A 1 13.34 -17.25 -5.43
N LEU A 2 12.69 -16.78 -6.49
CA LEU A 2 13.25 -16.77 -7.85
C LEU A 2 14.48 -15.86 -7.88
N SER A 3 15.49 -16.20 -8.68
CA SER A 3 16.67 -15.35 -8.80
C SER A 3 16.33 -14.01 -9.45
N ALA A 4 17.09 -12.96 -9.11
CA ALA A 4 16.95 -11.65 -9.74
C ALA A 4 17.06 -11.72 -11.27
N ALA A 5 17.89 -12.63 -11.80
CA ALA A 5 18.04 -12.86 -13.23
C ALA A 5 16.77 -13.44 -13.88
N VAL A 6 16.04 -14.31 -13.17
CA VAL A 6 14.73 -14.80 -13.64
C VAL A 6 13.72 -13.65 -13.59
N LEU A 7 13.61 -12.96 -12.45
CA LEU A 7 12.65 -11.86 -12.30
C LEU A 7 12.88 -10.74 -13.33
N ALA A 8 14.13 -10.41 -13.66
CA ALA A 8 14.46 -9.43 -14.68
C ALA A 8 13.88 -9.78 -16.07
N LYS A 9 13.82 -11.06 -16.44
CA LYS A 9 13.19 -11.52 -17.70
C LYS A 9 11.67 -11.38 -17.71
N HIS A 10 11.08 -11.22 -16.53
CA HIS A 10 9.64 -11.08 -16.32
C HIS A 10 9.30 -9.72 -15.70
N PHE A 11 10.07 -8.68 -16.07
CA PHE A 11 9.84 -7.28 -15.68
C PHE A 11 9.80 -7.04 -14.17
N TYR A 12 10.64 -7.77 -13.42
CA TYR A 12 10.73 -7.73 -11.96
C TYR A 12 9.40 -8.00 -11.26
N PHE A 13 8.52 -8.81 -11.87
CA PHE A 13 7.22 -9.14 -11.32
C PHE A 13 7.34 -10.11 -10.14
N GLY A 14 7.51 -9.55 -8.94
CA GLY A 14 7.74 -10.30 -7.70
C GLY A 14 6.62 -11.28 -7.32
N VAL A 15 5.41 -11.10 -7.86
CA VAL A 15 4.25 -11.98 -7.64
C VAL A 15 4.53 -13.42 -8.12
N LEU A 16 5.45 -13.61 -9.08
CA LEU A 16 5.91 -14.94 -9.52
C LEU A 16 6.59 -15.75 -8.40
N ASN A 17 6.99 -15.12 -7.30
CA ASN A 17 7.46 -15.84 -6.12
C ASN A 17 6.37 -16.67 -5.45
N ARG A 18 5.08 -16.38 -5.65
CA ARG A 18 3.96 -17.17 -5.09
C ARG A 18 3.95 -18.61 -5.64
N PRO A 19 3.80 -18.86 -6.95
CA PRO A 19 3.89 -20.22 -7.49
C PRO A 19 5.24 -20.88 -7.21
N ASN A 20 6.34 -20.12 -7.24
CA ASN A 20 7.67 -20.67 -6.96
C ASN A 20 7.85 -21.10 -5.50
N SER A 21 7.21 -20.42 -4.54
CA SER A 21 7.24 -20.82 -3.12
C SER A 21 6.46 -22.11 -2.91
N VAL A 22 5.33 -22.26 -3.61
CA VAL A 22 4.56 -23.51 -3.59
C VAL A 22 5.31 -24.66 -4.26
N LYS A 23 6.03 -24.40 -5.36
CA LYS A 23 6.96 -25.38 -5.94
C LYS A 23 8.01 -25.85 -4.93
N GLN A 24 8.68 -24.92 -4.24
CA GLN A 24 9.67 -25.26 -3.22
C GLN A 24 9.07 -26.10 -2.09
N LEU A 25 7.84 -25.79 -1.67
CA LEU A 25 7.11 -26.61 -0.70
C LEU A 25 6.88 -28.03 -1.23
N MET A 26 6.36 -28.17 -2.47
CA MET A 26 6.06 -29.46 -3.09
C MET A 26 7.30 -30.32 -3.38
N GLU A 27 8.47 -29.70 -3.53
CA GLU A 27 9.74 -30.41 -3.72
C GLU A 27 10.47 -30.71 -2.39
N SER A 28 10.04 -30.09 -1.29
CA SER A 28 10.63 -30.31 0.03
C SER A 28 10.01 -31.51 0.74
N ARG A 29 10.72 -32.65 0.71
CA ARG A 29 10.33 -33.86 1.45
C ARG A 29 10.19 -33.59 2.96
N THR A 30 11.07 -32.78 3.52
CA THR A 30 11.06 -32.45 4.96
C THR A 30 9.83 -31.64 5.35
N LEU A 31 9.50 -30.58 4.60
CA LEU A 31 8.33 -29.75 4.92
C LEU A 31 7.02 -30.50 4.70
N LEU A 32 6.92 -31.27 3.62
CA LEU A 32 5.76 -32.13 3.37
C LEU A 32 5.54 -33.17 4.46
N ALA A 33 6.62 -33.83 4.90
CA ALA A 33 6.55 -34.80 6.00
C ALA A 33 6.11 -34.15 7.31
N GLU A 34 6.52 -32.90 7.57
CA GLU A 34 6.08 -32.17 8.76
C GLU A 34 4.59 -31.81 8.70
N ILE A 35 4.12 -31.27 7.59
CA ILE A 35 2.70 -30.90 7.40
C ILE A 35 1.80 -32.13 7.55
N ARG A 36 2.18 -33.26 6.93
CA ARG A 36 1.40 -34.51 6.98
C ARG A 36 1.28 -35.15 8.36
N LYS A 37 2.00 -34.66 9.37
CA LYS A 37 1.77 -35.08 10.77
C LYS A 37 0.43 -34.60 11.31
N THR A 38 -0.11 -33.49 10.78
CA THR A 38 -1.32 -32.85 11.30
C THR A 38 -2.43 -32.73 10.26
N SER A 39 -2.11 -32.66 8.97
CA SER A 39 -3.10 -32.46 7.91
C SER A 39 -2.55 -32.84 6.53
N ASP A 40 -3.41 -33.38 5.66
CA ASP A 40 -3.12 -33.52 4.22
C ASP A 40 -3.67 -32.35 3.39
N PHE A 41 -4.20 -31.32 4.05
CA PHE A 41 -4.71 -30.09 3.44
C PHE A 41 -3.84 -28.90 3.82
N VAL A 42 -3.66 -27.99 2.86
CA VAL A 42 -2.97 -26.71 3.06
C VAL A 42 -3.87 -25.55 2.66
N LEU A 43 -3.79 -24.47 3.44
CA LEU A 43 -4.41 -23.19 3.15
C LEU A 43 -3.34 -22.24 2.59
N ILE A 44 -3.51 -21.83 1.34
CA ILE A 44 -2.65 -20.84 0.68
C ILE A 44 -3.28 -19.46 0.90
N LEU A 45 -2.51 -18.52 1.45
CA LEU A 45 -2.94 -17.17 1.80
C LEU A 45 -1.98 -16.10 1.24
N GLU A 46 -2.48 -14.88 1.12
CA GLU A 46 -1.64 -13.71 0.88
C GLU A 46 -1.14 -13.14 2.21
N THR A 47 0.00 -12.45 2.20
CA THR A 47 0.57 -11.83 3.40
C THR A 47 -0.27 -10.67 3.91
N ASP A 48 -1.24 -10.20 3.12
CA ASP A 48 -2.22 -9.19 3.48
C ASP A 48 -3.60 -9.72 3.82
N HIS A 49 -3.62 -10.94 4.36
CA HIS A 49 -4.80 -11.54 4.98
C HIS A 49 -4.76 -11.42 6.50
N VAL A 50 -5.87 -10.99 7.10
CA VAL A 50 -6.14 -11.13 8.53
C VAL A 50 -7.18 -12.23 8.70
N ILE A 51 -6.83 -13.31 9.42
CA ILE A 51 -7.77 -14.38 9.75
C ILE A 51 -8.66 -13.88 10.90
N MET A 52 -9.95 -13.72 10.64
CA MET A 52 -10.89 -13.12 11.58
C MET A 52 -11.55 -14.15 12.50
N ARG A 53 -11.62 -15.40 12.06
CA ARG A 53 -12.22 -16.51 12.81
C ARG A 53 -11.67 -17.86 12.32
N PRO A 54 -11.80 -18.94 13.11
CA PRO A 54 -11.41 -20.28 12.66
C PRO A 54 -12.03 -20.65 11.32
N ILE A 55 -11.20 -21.17 10.42
CA ILE A 55 -11.60 -21.59 9.08
C ILE A 55 -11.78 -23.11 9.13
N PRO A 56 -13.01 -23.65 8.95
CA PRO A 56 -13.20 -25.09 8.86
C PRO A 56 -12.53 -25.63 7.59
N ASN A 57 -12.29 -26.94 7.54
CA ASN A 57 -11.87 -27.55 6.28
C ASN A 57 -13.05 -27.52 5.29
N LEU A 58 -12.98 -26.59 4.33
CA LEU A 58 -13.99 -26.40 3.28
C LEU A 58 -13.74 -27.26 2.03
N ALA A 59 -12.61 -27.98 1.98
CA ALA A 59 -12.16 -28.80 0.87
C ALA A 59 -12.33 -30.30 1.13
N THR A 60 -12.28 -31.11 0.07
CA THR A 60 -12.14 -32.57 0.11
C THR A 60 -10.88 -33.01 -0.65
N GLU A 61 -10.57 -34.30 -0.64
CA GLU A 61 -9.40 -34.85 -1.37
C GLU A 61 -9.48 -34.56 -2.88
N GLU A 62 -10.68 -34.38 -3.42
CA GLU A 62 -10.96 -34.17 -4.84
C GLU A 62 -11.44 -32.75 -5.17
N THR A 63 -12.00 -32.03 -4.19
CA THR A 63 -12.63 -30.72 -4.39
C THR A 63 -12.00 -29.67 -3.48
N PRO A 64 -11.05 -28.85 -3.98
CA PRO A 64 -10.51 -27.73 -3.22
C PRO A 64 -11.58 -26.63 -3.01
N ALA A 65 -11.35 -25.71 -2.08
CA ALA A 65 -12.20 -24.54 -1.89
C ALA A 65 -11.43 -23.26 -2.21
N ALA A 66 -12.06 -22.33 -2.93
CA ALA A 66 -11.44 -21.08 -3.35
C ALA A 66 -12.40 -19.90 -3.27
N PHE A 67 -11.84 -18.70 -3.07
CA PHE A 67 -12.60 -17.46 -3.17
C PHE A 67 -12.94 -17.11 -4.63
N VAL A 68 -14.05 -16.39 -4.81
CA VAL A 68 -14.52 -15.91 -6.11
C VAL A 68 -14.08 -14.47 -6.33
N PHE A 69 -13.24 -14.24 -7.33
CA PHE A 69 -12.81 -12.91 -7.72
C PHE A 69 -13.71 -12.36 -8.84
N GLY A 70 -14.51 -11.34 -8.54
CA GLY A 70 -15.47 -10.77 -9.50
C GLY A 70 -14.83 -10.21 -10.78
N TYR A 71 -13.57 -9.78 -10.72
CA TYR A 71 -12.82 -9.31 -11.90
C TYR A 71 -12.16 -10.45 -12.71
N MET A 72 -12.23 -11.69 -12.23
CA MET A 72 -11.65 -12.89 -12.87
C MET A 72 -12.67 -13.68 -13.70
N TYR A 73 -13.94 -13.25 -13.80
CA TYR A 73 -14.92 -13.93 -14.65
C TYR A 73 -14.45 -13.94 -16.11
N PRO A 74 -14.15 -15.13 -16.69
CA PRO A 74 -13.59 -15.18 -18.02
C PRO A 74 -14.57 -14.70 -19.08
N GLN A 75 -14.04 -13.94 -20.03
CA GLN A 75 -14.79 -13.36 -21.13
C GLN A 75 -14.41 -14.02 -22.46
N PRO A 76 -15.29 -13.99 -23.48
CA PRO A 76 -14.96 -14.52 -24.81
C PRO A 76 -13.67 -13.94 -25.40
N SER A 77 -13.35 -12.67 -25.10
CA SER A 77 -12.12 -12.01 -25.55
C SER A 77 -10.84 -12.64 -25.00
N GLN A 78 -10.91 -13.42 -23.92
CA GLN A 78 -9.78 -14.09 -23.27
C GLN A 78 -9.60 -15.55 -23.73
N ASP A 79 -10.52 -16.11 -24.52
CA ASP A 79 -10.50 -17.52 -24.93
C ASP A 79 -9.21 -17.92 -25.65
N TRP A 80 -8.66 -17.02 -26.47
CA TRP A 80 -7.40 -17.27 -27.17
C TRP A 80 -6.21 -17.44 -26.20
N VAL A 81 -6.23 -16.73 -25.06
CA VAL A 81 -5.21 -16.89 -24.03
C VAL A 81 -5.36 -18.26 -23.37
N VAL A 82 -6.58 -18.65 -23.01
CA VAL A 82 -6.86 -19.98 -22.44
C VAL A 82 -6.39 -21.08 -23.39
N LYS A 83 -6.73 -20.99 -24.67
CA LYS A 83 -6.34 -21.97 -25.70
C LYS A 83 -4.84 -22.04 -25.97
N LYS A 84 -4.08 -20.98 -25.67
CA LYS A 84 -2.61 -21.05 -25.73
C LYS A 84 -2.04 -22.06 -24.71
N TYR A 85 -2.63 -22.13 -23.53
CA TYR A 85 -2.14 -22.98 -22.42
C TYR A 85 -2.90 -24.30 -22.28
N TRP A 86 -4.15 -24.31 -22.74
CA TRP A 86 -5.04 -25.46 -22.75
C TRP A 86 -5.82 -25.48 -24.08
N PRO A 87 -5.23 -26.01 -25.17
CA PRO A 87 -5.80 -25.95 -26.52
C PRO A 87 -7.21 -26.54 -26.66
N ASP A 88 -7.49 -27.63 -25.93
CA ASP A 88 -8.80 -28.28 -25.91
C ASP A 88 -9.82 -27.61 -24.98
N GLY A 89 -9.40 -26.57 -24.26
CA GLY A 89 -10.21 -25.84 -23.30
C GLY A 89 -10.98 -24.67 -23.88
N SER A 90 -11.81 -24.08 -23.03
CA SER A 90 -12.49 -22.81 -23.30
C SER A 90 -12.47 -21.89 -22.09
N TYR A 91 -12.58 -20.59 -22.32
CA TYR A 91 -12.81 -19.59 -21.26
C TYR A 91 -13.99 -19.97 -20.34
N LYS A 92 -14.99 -20.68 -20.85
CA LYS A 92 -16.18 -21.11 -20.08
C LYS A 92 -15.87 -22.11 -18.98
N ASP A 93 -14.77 -22.86 -19.11
CA ASP A 93 -14.38 -23.91 -18.17
C ASP A 93 -13.41 -23.40 -17.09
N VAL A 94 -12.93 -22.17 -17.23
CA VAL A 94 -12.04 -21.53 -16.25
C VAL A 94 -12.89 -20.90 -15.15
N GLN A 95 -12.59 -21.22 -13.89
CA GLN A 95 -13.28 -20.62 -12.74
C GLN A 95 -12.70 -19.23 -12.42
N PRO A 96 -13.52 -18.28 -11.93
CA PRO A 96 -13.08 -16.94 -11.53
C PRO A 96 -12.34 -16.93 -10.18
N ILE A 97 -11.30 -17.73 -10.07
CA ILE A 97 -10.54 -17.95 -8.83
C ILE A 97 -9.09 -17.47 -9.00
N GLY A 98 -8.32 -17.53 -7.91
CA GLY A 98 -6.87 -17.38 -7.89
C GLY A 98 -6.26 -18.36 -6.89
N PRO A 99 -4.95 -18.27 -6.61
CA PRO A 99 -4.25 -19.20 -5.71
C PRO A 99 -4.49 -18.90 -4.22
N SER A 100 -5.18 -17.81 -3.88
CA SER A 100 -5.35 -17.34 -2.52
C SER A 100 -6.65 -16.56 -2.35
N PRO A 101 -7.45 -16.79 -1.29
CA PRO A 101 -7.34 -17.93 -0.40
C PRO A 101 -7.79 -19.20 -1.12
N VAL A 102 -6.97 -20.25 -1.01
CA VAL A 102 -7.30 -21.60 -1.50
C VAL A 102 -7.00 -22.60 -0.41
N LEU A 103 -7.97 -23.46 -0.12
CA LEU A 103 -7.78 -24.65 0.69
C LEU A 103 -7.77 -25.88 -0.23
N ILE A 104 -6.68 -26.64 -0.23
CA ILE A 104 -6.44 -27.70 -1.21
C ILE A 104 -5.72 -28.90 -0.58
N HIS A 105 -6.10 -30.10 -1.02
CA HIS A 105 -5.40 -31.33 -0.66
C HIS A 105 -4.01 -31.38 -1.31
N LEU A 106 -3.01 -31.86 -0.58
CA LEU A 106 -1.62 -31.91 -1.03
C LEU A 106 -1.44 -32.68 -2.35
N ASP A 107 -2.21 -33.73 -2.59
CA ASP A 107 -2.10 -34.51 -3.83
C ASP A 107 -2.64 -33.75 -5.05
N GLN A 108 -3.69 -32.94 -4.88
CA GLN A 108 -4.16 -32.05 -5.95
C GLN A 108 -3.15 -30.92 -6.21
N LEU A 109 -2.59 -30.35 -5.14
CA LEU A 109 -1.57 -29.31 -5.28
C LEU A 109 -0.31 -29.82 -5.98
N LYS A 110 0.06 -31.09 -5.73
CA LYS A 110 1.18 -31.78 -6.40
C LYS A 110 0.99 -31.91 -7.92
N LEU A 111 -0.25 -32.06 -8.39
CA LEU A 111 -0.56 -32.06 -9.83
C LEU A 111 -0.44 -30.65 -10.43
N LEU A 112 -0.75 -29.63 -9.64
CA LEU A 112 -0.97 -28.26 -10.10
C LEU A 112 0.29 -27.38 -10.10
N TYR A 113 1.14 -27.48 -9.07
CA TYR A 113 2.12 -26.43 -8.74
C TYR A 113 3.07 -26.08 -9.90
N GLN A 114 3.55 -27.07 -10.64
CA GLN A 114 4.54 -26.85 -11.70
C GLN A 114 3.87 -26.14 -12.88
N LYS A 115 2.69 -26.61 -13.29
CA LYS A 115 1.93 -26.02 -14.39
C LYS A 115 1.51 -24.59 -14.05
N TRP A 116 1.11 -24.32 -12.81
CA TRP A 116 0.83 -22.97 -12.33
C TRP A 116 2.05 -22.04 -12.46
N LEU A 117 3.24 -22.47 -12.05
CA LEU A 117 4.47 -21.69 -12.21
C LEU A 117 4.79 -21.42 -13.69
N ASP A 118 4.77 -22.46 -14.53
CA ASP A 118 5.13 -22.36 -15.94
C ASP A 118 4.18 -21.42 -16.69
N PHE A 119 2.87 -21.56 -16.44
CA PHE A 119 1.85 -20.71 -17.05
C PHE A 119 2.00 -19.26 -16.60
N SER A 120 2.31 -19.03 -15.32
CA SER A 120 2.51 -17.68 -14.77
C SER A 120 3.73 -16.98 -15.39
N LEU A 121 4.85 -17.70 -15.56
CA LEU A 121 6.07 -17.18 -16.18
C LEU A 121 5.83 -16.78 -17.64
N ASP A 122 5.19 -17.65 -18.43
CA ASP A 122 4.93 -17.38 -19.85
C ASP A 122 3.87 -16.28 -20.03
N LEU A 123 2.79 -16.27 -19.22
CA LEU A 123 1.78 -15.21 -19.23
C LEU A 123 2.42 -13.84 -18.98
N ARG A 124 3.34 -13.76 -17.99
CA ARG A 124 4.02 -12.50 -17.68
C ARG A 124 4.92 -12.02 -18.81
N SER A 125 5.49 -12.92 -19.60
CA SER A 125 6.30 -12.60 -20.78
C SER A 125 5.49 -12.36 -22.05
N ASN A 126 4.16 -12.36 -21.97
CA ASN A 126 3.26 -12.21 -23.12
C ASN A 126 2.51 -10.87 -23.07
N ALA A 127 3.06 -9.84 -23.71
CA ALA A 127 2.48 -8.50 -23.76
C ALA A 127 1.06 -8.48 -24.39
N ALA A 128 0.77 -9.37 -25.34
CA ALA A 128 -0.57 -9.46 -25.92
C ALA A 128 -1.59 -10.00 -24.91
N ALA A 129 -1.19 -10.96 -24.06
CA ALA A 129 -2.04 -11.46 -22.98
C ALA A 129 -2.26 -10.38 -21.90
N GLU A 130 -1.25 -9.57 -21.59
CA GLU A 130 -1.34 -8.45 -20.63
C GLU A 130 -2.37 -7.37 -21.03
N GLN A 131 -2.62 -7.19 -22.33
CA GLN A 131 -3.63 -6.24 -22.80
C GLN A 131 -5.07 -6.74 -22.59
N VAL A 132 -5.25 -8.06 -22.53
CA VAL A 132 -6.56 -8.73 -22.49
C VAL A 132 -6.90 -9.23 -21.08
N ILE A 133 -5.86 -9.63 -20.34
CA ILE A 133 -5.89 -10.02 -18.95
C ILE A 133 -5.22 -8.92 -18.15
N GLN A 134 -5.91 -8.36 -17.15
CA GLN A 134 -5.37 -7.28 -16.32
C GLN A 134 -3.98 -7.68 -15.79
N GLY A 135 -2.93 -6.91 -16.14
CA GLY A 135 -1.53 -7.32 -15.94
C GLY A 135 -1.14 -7.69 -14.50
N TRP A 136 -1.82 -7.12 -13.50
CA TRP A 136 -1.55 -7.37 -12.09
C TRP A 136 -2.05 -8.74 -11.57
N VAL A 137 -2.91 -9.45 -12.32
CA VAL A 137 -3.48 -10.76 -11.94
C VAL A 137 -3.04 -11.91 -12.85
N GLN A 138 -2.00 -11.71 -13.67
CA GLN A 138 -1.54 -12.74 -14.63
C GLN A 138 -1.20 -14.08 -13.97
N GLU A 139 -0.62 -14.03 -12.76
CA GLU A 139 -0.30 -15.23 -11.98
C GLU A 139 -1.59 -15.97 -11.54
N MET A 140 -2.63 -15.24 -11.13
CA MET A 140 -3.94 -15.82 -10.80
C MET A 140 -4.59 -16.50 -12.01
N TRP A 141 -4.45 -15.91 -13.20
CA TRP A 141 -4.86 -16.57 -14.45
C TRP A 141 -4.05 -17.82 -14.74
N GLY A 142 -2.74 -17.79 -14.48
CA GLY A 142 -1.87 -18.97 -14.55
C GLY A 142 -2.39 -20.11 -13.67
N TYR A 143 -2.79 -19.80 -12.43
CA TYR A 143 -3.40 -20.76 -11.51
C TYR A 143 -4.71 -21.34 -12.08
N SER A 144 -5.65 -20.47 -12.45
CA SER A 144 -7.00 -20.86 -12.85
C SER A 144 -7.03 -21.66 -14.14
N ILE A 145 -6.19 -21.30 -15.12
CA ILE A 145 -6.05 -22.08 -16.36
C ILE A 145 -5.35 -23.42 -16.08
N ALA A 146 -4.33 -23.44 -15.22
CA ALA A 146 -3.65 -24.68 -14.85
C ALA A 146 -4.61 -25.66 -14.17
N ALA A 147 -5.40 -25.19 -13.19
CA ALA A 147 -6.40 -25.99 -12.51
C ALA A 147 -7.45 -26.54 -13.47
N ALA A 148 -8.02 -25.69 -14.32
CA ALA A 148 -9.01 -26.09 -15.32
C ALA A 148 -8.46 -27.15 -16.29
N SER A 149 -7.23 -26.96 -16.79
CA SER A 149 -6.57 -27.90 -17.71
C SER A 149 -6.28 -29.28 -17.10
N LEU A 150 -6.27 -29.37 -15.76
CA LEU A 150 -6.08 -30.61 -15.01
C LEU A 150 -7.42 -31.21 -14.52
N GLY A 151 -8.56 -30.59 -14.85
CA GLY A 151 -9.88 -31.00 -14.38
C GLY A 151 -10.13 -30.71 -12.89
N ILE A 152 -9.30 -29.91 -12.23
CA ILE A 152 -9.44 -29.55 -10.82
C ILE A 152 -10.51 -28.47 -10.69
N LYS A 153 -11.69 -28.85 -10.21
CA LYS A 153 -12.81 -27.93 -9.95
C LYS A 153 -12.88 -27.57 -8.47
N HIS A 154 -12.93 -26.28 -8.20
CA HIS A 154 -13.02 -25.74 -6.85
C HIS A 154 -14.47 -25.51 -6.45
N LYS A 155 -14.77 -25.76 -5.17
CA LYS A 155 -15.92 -25.19 -4.48
C LYS A 155 -15.71 -23.69 -4.35
N LEU A 156 -16.61 -22.91 -4.96
CA LEU A 156 -16.61 -21.46 -4.88
C LEU A 156 -17.19 -21.03 -3.51
N VAL A 157 -16.44 -20.22 -2.76
CA VAL A 157 -16.83 -19.77 -1.42
C VAL A 157 -16.80 -18.24 -1.40
N GLU A 158 -17.97 -17.60 -1.53
CA GLU A 158 -18.08 -16.14 -1.51
C GLU A 158 -17.71 -15.55 -0.14
N GLU A 159 -18.02 -16.26 0.94
CA GLU A 159 -17.69 -15.83 2.31
C GLU A 159 -16.23 -16.07 2.71
N PHE A 160 -15.38 -16.59 1.81
CA PHE A 160 -14.01 -16.96 2.18
C PHE A 160 -13.21 -15.73 2.63
N GLN A 161 -13.35 -14.61 1.91
CA GLN A 161 -12.77 -13.34 2.30
C GLN A 161 -13.70 -12.16 1.99
N VAL A 162 -13.34 -11.00 2.53
CA VAL A 162 -13.88 -9.70 2.13
C VAL A 162 -12.73 -8.75 1.80
N GLU A 163 -12.96 -7.89 0.82
CA GLU A 163 -12.00 -6.89 0.34
C GLU A 163 -12.59 -5.48 0.54
N PRO A 164 -12.66 -4.97 1.78
CA PRO A 164 -13.25 -3.67 2.04
C PRO A 164 -12.25 -2.53 1.84
N GLY A 165 -12.77 -1.33 1.59
CA GLY A 165 -12.04 -0.06 1.57
C GLY A 165 -12.90 1.09 2.08
N ALA A 166 -12.40 2.33 2.00
CA ALA A 166 -13.14 3.48 2.54
C ALA A 166 -14.53 3.68 1.90
N LEU A 167 -14.67 3.33 0.61
CA LEU A 167 -15.91 3.45 -0.18
C LEU A 167 -16.71 2.15 -0.30
N SER A 168 -16.43 1.15 0.54
CA SER A 168 -17.19 -0.10 0.53
C SER A 168 -18.70 0.14 0.62
N ALA A 169 -19.46 -0.56 -0.21
CA ALA A 169 -20.91 -0.46 -0.21
C ALA A 169 -21.49 -0.90 1.15
N GLN A 170 -22.57 -0.24 1.58
CA GLN A 170 -23.18 -0.49 2.89
C GLN A 170 -23.50 -1.98 3.11
N ARG A 171 -24.00 -2.67 2.08
CA ARG A 171 -24.28 -4.11 2.16
C ARG A 171 -23.05 -4.95 2.54
N GLN A 172 -21.88 -4.66 1.96
CA GLN A 172 -20.65 -5.37 2.28
C GLN A 172 -20.24 -5.10 3.74
N LEU A 173 -20.38 -3.86 4.21
CA LEU A 173 -20.09 -3.47 5.59
C LEU A 173 -21.06 -4.11 6.60
N ASP A 174 -22.34 -4.25 6.25
CA ASP A 174 -23.33 -4.93 7.07
C ASP A 174 -23.03 -6.43 7.18
N ASP A 175 -22.70 -7.07 6.06
CA ASP A 175 -22.31 -8.48 6.01
C ASP A 175 -21.01 -8.74 6.79
N PHE A 176 -20.06 -7.81 6.70
CA PHE A 176 -18.84 -7.82 7.49
C PHE A 176 -19.14 -7.73 8.99
N SER A 177 -19.99 -6.78 9.40
CA SER A 177 -20.37 -6.57 10.80
C SER A 177 -21.11 -7.77 11.41
N LYS A 178 -21.77 -8.58 10.59
CA LYS A 178 -22.43 -9.83 11.00
C LYS A 178 -21.47 -11.02 11.12
N GLY A 179 -20.17 -10.83 10.88
CA GLY A 179 -19.17 -11.89 10.99
C GLY A 179 -19.26 -12.95 9.89
N ARG A 180 -19.77 -12.61 8.71
CA ARG A 180 -19.99 -13.59 7.62
C ARG A 180 -18.68 -14.15 7.06
N PHE A 181 -17.63 -13.33 7.00
CA PHE A 181 -16.38 -13.68 6.31
C PHE A 181 -15.37 -14.36 7.23
N TYR A 182 -14.46 -15.15 6.65
CA TYR A 182 -13.35 -15.78 7.39
C TYR A 182 -12.08 -14.92 7.39
N ILE A 183 -11.80 -14.28 6.26
CA ILE A 183 -10.55 -13.54 6.02
C ILE A 183 -10.87 -12.10 5.66
N PHE A 184 -10.13 -11.15 6.24
CA PHE A 184 -10.08 -9.78 5.77
C PHE A 184 -8.87 -9.64 4.84
N HIS A 185 -9.08 -9.26 3.59
CA HIS A 185 -8.01 -9.00 2.63
C HIS A 185 -7.82 -7.48 2.47
N TYR A 186 -6.74 -6.94 3.02
CA TYR A 186 -6.50 -5.48 3.04
C TYR A 186 -5.80 -4.96 1.76
N THR A 187 -6.37 -5.33 0.60
CA THR A 187 -5.87 -4.91 -0.72
C THR A 187 -6.24 -3.47 -1.06
N TYR A 188 -7.45 -3.04 -0.68
CA TYR A 188 -7.95 -1.69 -0.88
C TYR A 188 -7.62 -0.80 0.31
N GLN A 189 -7.44 0.47 -0.01
CA GLN A 189 -7.02 1.48 0.92
C GLN A 189 -8.20 2.11 1.68
N PHE A 190 -7.92 2.56 2.91
CA PHE A 190 -8.86 3.33 3.72
C PHE A 190 -8.41 4.77 3.79
N GLU A 191 -9.03 5.59 2.94
CA GLU A 191 -8.71 6.99 2.72
C GLU A 191 -9.82 7.88 3.26
N TYR A 192 -9.50 8.68 4.27
CA TYR A 192 -10.44 9.60 4.88
C TYR A 192 -9.83 10.99 4.99
N MET A 193 -10.66 12.01 4.76
CA MET A 193 -10.39 13.35 5.27
C MET A 193 -10.49 13.34 6.81
N VAL A 194 -9.88 14.30 7.51
CA VAL A 194 -9.91 14.37 8.99
C VAL A 194 -11.33 14.53 9.53
N ASP A 195 -12.25 15.09 8.74
CA ASP A 195 -13.69 15.17 9.09
C ASP A 195 -14.43 13.82 8.95
N GLY A 196 -13.75 12.78 8.47
CA GLY A 196 -14.27 11.43 8.28
C GLY A 196 -14.95 11.16 6.95
N GLN A 197 -14.93 12.11 6.00
CA GLN A 197 -15.42 11.85 4.65
C GLN A 197 -14.49 10.88 3.91
N PRO A 198 -15.01 9.78 3.32
CA PRO A 198 -14.18 8.89 2.51
C PRO A 198 -13.76 9.57 1.22
N CYS A 199 -12.50 9.35 0.82
CA CYS A 199 -11.99 9.89 -0.43
C CYS A 199 -12.44 9.04 -1.62
N GLN A 200 -12.69 9.69 -2.77
CA GLN A 200 -12.99 9.02 -4.04
C GLN A 200 -11.79 8.16 -4.52
N PRO A 201 -11.98 7.17 -5.40
CA PRO A 201 -10.87 6.36 -5.90
C PRO A 201 -9.76 7.24 -6.48
N TRP A 202 -8.51 6.82 -6.32
CA TRP A 202 -7.31 7.57 -6.70
C TRP A 202 -7.07 8.87 -5.92
N ASN A 203 -7.95 9.20 -4.97
CA ASN A 203 -7.70 10.26 -4.00
C ASN A 203 -7.29 9.64 -2.67
N ILE A 204 -6.36 10.33 -2.05
CA ILE A 204 -5.70 9.94 -0.82
C ILE A 204 -6.27 10.83 0.28
N GLY A 205 -6.58 10.25 1.43
CA GLY A 205 -7.09 10.96 2.59
C GLY A 205 -5.99 11.64 3.39
N GLU A 206 -6.39 12.59 4.23
CA GLU A 206 -5.53 13.15 5.26
C GLU A 206 -5.18 12.09 6.33
N TRP A 207 -6.07 11.12 6.55
CA TRP A 207 -5.81 9.86 7.23
C TRP A 207 -5.85 8.73 6.21
N SER A 208 -4.81 7.89 6.19
CA SER A 208 -4.54 6.99 5.07
C SER A 208 -3.96 5.66 5.54
N LEU A 209 -4.84 4.65 5.70
CA LEU A 209 -4.46 3.28 6.01
C LEU A 209 -4.36 2.45 4.73
N ASP A 210 -3.13 2.36 4.23
CA ASP A 210 -2.72 1.59 3.06
C ASP A 210 -1.38 0.91 3.36
N LYS A 211 -1.31 -0.42 3.18
CA LYS A 211 -0.09 -1.21 3.40
C LYS A 211 1.10 -0.72 2.56
N ARG A 212 0.84 -0.11 1.40
CA ARG A 212 1.86 0.41 0.49
C ARG A 212 2.67 1.55 1.10
N HIS A 213 2.18 2.16 2.18
CA HIS A 213 2.94 3.12 2.99
C HIS A 213 4.10 2.49 3.74
N PHE A 214 4.16 1.16 3.88
CA PHE A 214 5.07 0.49 4.80
C PHE A 214 5.97 -0.54 4.09
N ASN A 215 6.18 -0.40 2.76
CA ASN A 215 6.99 -1.34 1.99
C ASN A 215 8.44 -1.45 2.50
N ASP A 216 9.08 -0.31 2.79
CA ASP A 216 10.49 -0.28 3.21
C ASP A 216 10.70 -0.27 4.73
N VAL A 217 9.68 0.12 5.50
CA VAL A 217 9.76 0.32 6.96
C VAL A 217 8.40 -0.02 7.57
N HIS A 218 8.39 -0.83 8.63
CA HIS A 218 7.18 -1.18 9.36
C HIS A 218 6.59 0.05 10.08
N PRO A 219 5.28 0.08 10.38
CA PRO A 219 4.68 1.14 11.19
C PRO A 219 5.16 1.11 12.64
N ALA A 220 5.04 2.25 13.33
CA ALA A 220 5.20 2.33 14.78
C ALA A 220 3.89 1.99 15.49
N TYR A 221 3.99 1.28 16.61
CA TYR A 221 2.86 1.04 17.50
C TYR A 221 2.72 2.14 18.57
N PRO A 222 1.50 2.60 18.91
CA PRO A 222 0.24 2.32 18.24
C PRO A 222 0.03 3.25 17.03
N LEU A 223 -0.66 2.72 16.02
CA LEU A 223 -1.20 3.54 14.94
C LEU A 223 -2.41 4.35 15.43
N PRO A 224 -2.56 5.60 14.98
CA PRO A 224 -3.63 6.48 15.42
C PRO A 224 -4.99 6.04 14.86
N GLN A 225 -6.02 6.12 15.71
CA GLN A 225 -7.41 5.81 15.38
C GLN A 225 -7.91 6.64 14.19
N PRO A 226 -8.79 6.08 13.34
CA PRO A 226 -9.30 6.81 12.19
C PRO A 226 -10.30 7.89 12.64
N PRO A 227 -10.56 8.89 11.76
CA PRO A 227 -11.62 9.88 11.97
C PRO A 227 -12.98 9.26 12.33
N ALA A 228 -13.85 10.04 13.00
CA ALA A 228 -15.16 9.57 13.46
C ALA A 228 -16.05 9.01 12.32
N GLY A 229 -15.96 9.56 11.11
CA GLY A 229 -16.70 9.09 9.93
C GLY A 229 -16.17 7.81 9.27
N ALA A 230 -15.03 7.28 9.73
CA ALA A 230 -14.47 6.06 9.16
C ALA A 230 -15.36 4.83 9.41
N ASN A 231 -15.45 3.98 8.38
CA ASN A 231 -16.31 2.81 8.40
C ASN A 231 -15.76 1.71 9.32
N VAL A 232 -16.63 0.76 9.65
CA VAL A 232 -16.34 -0.34 10.59
C VAL A 232 -15.16 -1.21 10.14
N ALA A 233 -14.95 -1.39 8.84
CA ALA A 233 -13.86 -2.22 8.32
C ALA A 233 -12.49 -1.55 8.49
N GLY A 234 -12.41 -0.22 8.28
CA GLY A 234 -11.17 0.53 8.50
C GLY A 234 -10.74 0.56 9.97
N ARG A 235 -11.72 0.67 10.88
CA ARG A 235 -11.48 0.56 12.34
C ARG A 235 -10.98 -0.82 12.71
N PHE A 236 -11.67 -1.87 12.26
CA PHE A 236 -11.27 -3.25 12.51
C PHE A 236 -9.84 -3.54 12.07
N LEU A 237 -9.48 -3.16 10.83
CA LEU A 237 -8.13 -3.41 10.32
C LEU A 237 -7.06 -2.72 11.15
N LEU A 238 -7.29 -1.46 11.53
CA LEU A 238 -6.38 -0.71 12.38
C LEU A 238 -6.19 -1.40 13.73
N ASP A 239 -7.29 -1.81 14.36
CA ASP A 239 -7.25 -2.44 15.67
C ASP A 239 -6.52 -3.80 15.60
N ALA A 240 -6.77 -4.60 14.55
CA ALA A 240 -6.06 -5.84 14.32
C ALA A 240 -4.54 -5.64 14.11
N TRP A 241 -4.14 -4.60 13.38
CA TRP A 241 -2.73 -4.24 13.26
C TRP A 241 -2.14 -3.81 14.59
N ASN A 242 -2.83 -2.96 15.36
CA ASN A 242 -2.40 -2.52 16.68
C ASN A 242 -2.27 -3.68 17.67
N GLU A 243 -3.22 -4.61 17.68
CA GLU A 243 -3.15 -5.83 18.48
C GLU A 243 -1.90 -6.65 18.12
N ALA A 244 -1.69 -6.93 16.83
CA ALA A 244 -0.56 -7.71 16.36
C ALA A 244 0.79 -7.05 16.72
N MET A 245 0.93 -5.75 16.46
CA MET A 245 2.15 -5.00 16.80
C MET A 245 2.40 -4.99 18.32
N GLY A 246 1.35 -4.78 19.12
CA GLY A 246 1.45 -4.78 20.59
C GLY A 246 1.82 -6.14 21.18
N ALA A 247 1.52 -7.23 20.47
CA ALA A 247 1.84 -8.60 20.89
C ALA A 247 3.27 -9.05 20.51
N ILE A 248 3.96 -8.34 19.61
CA ILE A 248 5.32 -8.70 19.17
C ILE A 248 6.35 -8.04 20.10
N PRO A 249 7.13 -8.79 20.91
CA PRO A 249 7.95 -8.23 22.00
C PRO A 249 8.98 -7.16 21.61
N ASN A 250 9.46 -7.21 20.37
CA ASN A 250 10.48 -6.29 19.84
C ASN A 250 9.91 -5.41 18.72
N TRP A 251 8.59 -5.28 18.62
CA TRP A 251 8.02 -4.33 17.66
C TRP A 251 8.41 -2.91 18.06
N PRO A 252 8.87 -2.05 17.15
CA PRO A 252 9.28 -0.71 17.52
C PRO A 252 8.14 0.08 18.16
N LEU A 253 8.35 0.37 19.45
CA LEU A 253 7.39 1.02 20.31
C LEU A 253 7.52 2.52 20.14
N LYS A 254 6.43 3.12 19.65
CA LYS A 254 6.17 4.56 19.59
C LYS A 254 7.07 5.33 18.62
N GLN A 255 6.53 6.46 18.17
CA GLN A 255 7.38 7.59 17.82
C GLN A 255 8.34 7.83 18.97
N HIS A 256 9.63 7.92 18.67
CA HIS A 256 10.57 8.33 19.69
C HIS A 256 10.14 9.71 20.25
N PRO A 257 10.37 9.99 21.55
CA PRO A 257 9.99 11.26 22.15
C PRO A 257 10.46 12.44 21.30
N ALA A 258 9.66 13.52 21.26
CA ALA A 258 10.07 14.75 20.59
C ALA A 258 11.44 15.19 21.13
N GLY A 259 12.43 15.30 20.24
CA GLY A 259 13.80 15.61 20.63
C GLY A 259 14.65 14.40 21.06
N SER A 260 14.43 13.22 20.48
CA SER A 260 15.31 12.04 20.62
C SER A 260 16.28 11.87 19.43
N ASP A 261 17.32 11.04 19.63
CA ASP A 261 18.37 10.74 18.64
C ASP A 261 17.99 9.64 17.63
N GLU A 262 16.79 9.07 17.73
CA GLU A 262 16.25 8.13 16.75
C GLU A 262 15.35 8.81 15.70
N ALA A 263 15.38 8.32 14.45
CA ALA A 263 14.58 8.90 13.37
C ALA A 263 13.08 8.62 13.62
N PRO A 264 12.18 9.61 13.49
CA PRO A 264 10.78 9.36 13.76
C PRO A 264 10.22 8.37 12.70
N ILE A 265 9.13 7.68 13.04
CA ILE A 265 8.63 6.56 12.24
C ILE A 265 7.48 7.06 11.36
N GLN A 266 7.31 6.52 10.16
CA GLN A 266 6.21 6.94 9.30
C GLN A 266 4.83 6.61 9.89
N THR A 267 3.90 7.54 9.75
CA THR A 267 2.57 7.49 10.37
C THR A 267 1.47 7.28 9.32
N LEU A 268 0.22 7.04 9.75
CA LEU A 268 -0.97 7.03 8.88
C LEU A 268 -1.35 8.43 8.36
N TYR A 269 -0.52 9.42 8.70
CA TYR A 269 -0.70 10.83 8.41
C TYR A 269 0.47 11.31 7.52
N GLY A 270 0.14 11.80 6.33
CA GLY A 270 0.94 12.78 5.61
C GLY A 270 2.14 12.32 4.76
N ARG A 271 3.10 11.51 5.22
CA ARG A 271 4.45 11.65 4.58
C ARG A 271 4.71 10.94 3.23
N ARG A 272 4.57 9.61 3.07
CA ARG A 272 4.99 8.95 1.79
C ARG A 272 4.16 9.37 0.57
N ARG A 273 2.95 9.91 0.77
CA ARG A 273 2.07 10.29 -0.34
C ARG A 273 2.20 11.74 -0.79
N LEU A 274 2.95 12.58 -0.07
CA LEU A 274 3.31 13.91 -0.56
C LEU A 274 4.24 13.81 -1.78
N ASP A 275 5.10 12.79 -1.86
CA ASP A 275 5.84 12.48 -3.09
C ASP A 275 4.92 12.10 -4.24
N TRP A 276 3.76 11.47 -3.99
CA TRP A 276 2.80 11.10 -5.03
C TRP A 276 1.97 12.30 -5.50
N PHE A 277 1.35 13.06 -4.58
CA PHE A 277 0.55 14.25 -4.90
C PHE A 277 1.36 15.33 -5.60
N SER A 278 2.61 15.47 -5.18
CA SER A 278 3.55 16.39 -5.76
C SER A 278 3.99 15.91 -7.16
N ARG A 279 4.09 14.62 -7.45
CA ARG A 279 4.45 14.13 -8.80
C ARG A 279 3.27 14.02 -9.78
N HIS A 280 2.02 14.15 -9.33
CA HIS A 280 0.82 14.03 -10.18
C HIS A 280 -0.01 15.31 -10.22
N ALA A 281 -0.18 15.89 -11.42
CA ALA A 281 -0.85 17.17 -11.62
C ALA A 281 -2.28 17.25 -11.04
N ASN A 282 -3.04 16.14 -11.08
CA ASN A 282 -4.41 16.09 -10.56
C ASN A 282 -4.48 16.15 -9.03
N GLY A 283 -3.41 15.73 -8.37
CA GLY A 283 -3.32 15.63 -6.93
C GLY A 283 -3.30 17.00 -6.25
N PHE A 284 -2.36 17.85 -6.66
CA PHE A 284 -2.21 19.18 -6.07
C PHE A 284 -3.42 20.09 -6.34
N ALA A 285 -4.07 19.96 -7.50
CA ALA A 285 -5.29 20.71 -7.83
C ALA A 285 -6.44 20.41 -6.86
N GLN A 286 -6.48 19.21 -6.25
CA GLN A 286 -7.44 18.89 -5.21
C GLN A 286 -7.09 19.58 -3.89
N GLU A 287 -5.82 19.54 -3.47
CA GLU A 287 -5.36 20.26 -2.28
C GLU A 287 -5.64 21.76 -2.38
N LEU A 288 -5.30 22.39 -3.50
CA LEU A 288 -5.58 23.81 -3.74
C LEU A 288 -7.08 24.15 -3.61
N ARG A 289 -7.98 23.23 -3.96
CA ARG A 289 -9.43 23.45 -3.82
C ARG A 289 -9.93 23.22 -2.39
N LYS A 290 -9.35 22.30 -1.64
CA LYS A 290 -9.91 21.82 -0.37
C LYS A 290 -9.17 22.30 0.88
N ALA A 291 -7.85 22.47 0.81
CA ALA A 291 -7.03 22.82 1.96
C ALA A 291 -6.85 24.35 2.10
N PRO A 292 -7.34 24.97 3.20
CA PRO A 292 -7.19 26.41 3.41
C PRO A 292 -5.74 26.89 3.41
N LEU A 293 -4.83 26.11 4.00
CA LEU A 293 -3.40 26.44 4.04
C LEU A 293 -2.79 26.52 2.63
N VAL A 294 -3.12 25.60 1.72
CA VAL A 294 -2.60 25.65 0.34
C VAL A 294 -3.09 26.88 -0.39
N LYS A 295 -4.37 27.23 -0.21
CA LYS A 295 -4.95 28.44 -0.81
C LYS A 295 -4.23 29.70 -0.33
N ASP A 296 -3.88 29.75 0.96
CA ASP A 296 -3.14 30.87 1.52
C ASP A 296 -1.70 30.92 0.99
N LEU A 297 -1.01 29.78 0.93
CA LEU A 297 0.42 29.75 0.59
C LEU A 297 0.72 29.76 -0.91
N ALA A 298 -0.23 29.33 -1.75
CA ALA A 298 -0.05 29.28 -3.19
C ALA A 298 0.20 30.68 -3.79
N ARG A 299 1.15 30.72 -4.73
CA ARG A 299 1.68 31.92 -5.41
C ARG A 299 2.44 32.88 -4.50
N LYS A 300 2.70 32.54 -3.23
CA LYS A 300 3.52 33.36 -2.34
C LYS A 300 5.01 33.18 -2.62
N ARG A 301 5.74 34.27 -2.43
CA ARG A 301 7.21 34.32 -2.49
C ARG A 301 7.76 34.63 -1.11
N TYR A 302 8.89 34.04 -0.81
CA TYR A 302 9.59 34.25 0.45
C TYR A 302 11.07 34.52 0.23
N SER A 303 11.64 35.31 1.14
CA SER A 303 13.07 35.52 1.30
C SER A 303 13.57 34.65 2.47
N CYS A 304 14.27 33.57 2.13
CA CYS A 304 14.73 32.56 3.08
C CYS A 304 16.18 32.79 3.48
N GLY A 305 16.42 32.73 4.78
CA GLY A 305 17.72 32.87 5.40
C GLY A 305 18.15 31.59 6.10
N LYS A 306 19.45 31.22 6.04
CA LYS A 306 19.92 29.95 6.63
C LYS A 306 19.91 30.01 8.16
N GLY A 307 19.46 28.95 8.81
CA GLY A 307 19.39 28.85 10.28
C GLY A 307 18.22 29.61 10.92
N SER A 308 18.20 29.68 12.25
CA SER A 308 17.19 30.40 13.04
C SER A 308 17.25 31.92 12.85
N ASP A 309 18.45 32.46 12.68
CA ASP A 309 18.69 33.92 12.67
C ASP A 309 18.56 34.49 11.25
N GLY A 310 18.31 33.62 10.27
CA GLY A 310 18.07 34.00 8.89
C GLY A 310 19.29 34.43 8.08
N GLY A 311 20.51 34.28 8.61
CA GLY A 311 21.78 34.49 7.88
C GLY A 311 21.93 35.83 7.13
N ALA A 312 23.11 36.07 6.56
CA ALA A 312 23.32 37.24 5.69
C ALA A 312 22.89 36.95 4.24
N GLU A 313 23.08 35.72 3.78
CA GLU A 313 22.74 35.29 2.42
C GLU A 313 21.27 34.87 2.34
N ARG A 314 20.52 35.45 1.40
CA ARG A 314 19.09 35.19 1.19
C ARG A 314 18.84 34.41 -0.08
N GLN A 315 18.01 33.38 0.03
CA GLN A 315 17.54 32.56 -1.09
C GLN A 315 16.06 32.83 -1.33
N GLY A 316 15.67 32.97 -2.60
CA GLY A 316 14.26 33.09 -2.96
C GLY A 316 13.57 31.73 -2.86
N LEU A 317 12.33 31.73 -2.36
CA LEU A 317 11.43 30.58 -2.36
C LEU A 317 10.10 31.02 -2.97
N GLU A 318 9.58 30.30 -3.95
CA GLU A 318 8.26 30.56 -4.53
C GLU A 318 7.44 29.27 -4.55
N LEU A 319 6.26 29.32 -3.94
CA LEU A 319 5.30 28.23 -3.89
C LEU A 319 4.26 28.45 -4.98
N LEU A 320 4.24 27.64 -6.04
CA LEU A 320 3.31 27.79 -7.15
C LEU A 320 1.99 27.04 -6.90
N ASP A 321 0.91 27.51 -7.50
CA ASP A 321 -0.42 26.88 -7.43
C ASP A 321 -0.53 25.58 -8.27
N SER A 322 0.48 25.28 -9.09
CA SER A 322 0.67 23.97 -9.73
C SER A 322 1.18 22.90 -8.76
N GLY A 323 1.64 23.30 -7.57
CA GLY A 323 2.38 22.47 -6.61
C GLY A 323 3.88 22.43 -6.85
N ASP A 324 4.37 23.18 -7.84
CA ASP A 324 5.80 23.38 -8.04
C ASP A 324 6.36 24.36 -7.01
N VAL A 325 7.62 24.14 -6.62
CA VAL A 325 8.37 25.10 -5.82
C VAL A 325 9.67 25.44 -6.53
N SER A 326 10.05 26.72 -6.50
CA SER A 326 11.39 27.16 -6.86
C SER A 326 12.11 27.66 -5.61
N PHE A 327 13.38 27.29 -5.45
CA PHE A 327 14.19 27.63 -4.29
C PHE A 327 15.64 27.94 -4.69
N GLY A 328 16.29 28.84 -3.95
CA GLY A 328 17.68 29.25 -4.18
C GLY A 328 17.84 30.57 -4.92
N ALA A 329 19.09 31.00 -5.11
CA ALA A 329 19.41 32.20 -5.87
C ALA A 329 18.92 32.06 -7.32
N PHE A 330 18.03 32.95 -7.75
CA PHE A 330 17.35 32.93 -9.06
C PHE A 330 16.51 31.67 -9.34
N GLY A 331 16.02 30.96 -8.32
CA GLY A 331 15.13 29.81 -8.49
C GLY A 331 15.79 28.60 -9.17
N LYS A 332 17.12 28.45 -9.02
CA LYS A 332 17.90 27.37 -9.66
C LYS A 332 17.47 25.96 -9.23
N MET A 333 16.97 25.80 -8.01
CA MET A 333 16.48 24.51 -7.55
C MET A 333 14.97 24.46 -7.73
N ARG A 334 14.48 23.40 -8.37
CA ARG A 334 13.06 23.14 -8.57
C ARG A 334 12.66 21.89 -7.83
N GLY A 335 11.39 21.83 -7.49
CA GLY A 335 10.79 20.63 -6.95
C GLY A 335 9.33 20.85 -6.67
N ARG A 336 8.82 20.23 -5.62
CA ARG A 336 7.38 20.26 -5.35
C ARG A 336 7.06 20.48 -3.88
N TRP A 337 5.86 21.00 -3.60
CA TRP A 337 5.36 21.24 -2.25
C TRP A 337 3.90 20.79 -2.08
N GLY A 338 3.45 20.67 -0.84
CA GLY A 338 2.09 20.26 -0.48
C GLY A 338 1.84 20.37 1.02
N THR A 339 0.61 20.12 1.48
CA THR A 339 0.29 20.15 2.92
C THR A 339 0.88 18.97 3.66
N MET A 340 1.31 19.19 4.89
CA MET A 340 1.74 18.13 5.77
C MET A 340 0.90 18.20 7.03
N ASN A 341 0.07 17.18 7.22
CA ASN A 341 -0.66 16.95 8.45
C ASN A 341 -0.04 15.73 9.09
N ASP A 342 0.96 15.92 9.95
CA ASP A 342 1.52 14.84 10.77
C ASP A 342 1.42 15.28 12.25
N PRO A 343 0.37 14.88 12.97
CA PRO A 343 0.13 15.35 14.34
C PRO A 343 1.23 14.91 15.32
N LEU A 344 2.10 13.99 14.90
CA LEU A 344 3.19 13.46 15.72
C LEU A 344 4.47 14.30 15.66
N LEU A 345 4.53 15.32 14.80
CA LEU A 345 5.63 16.29 14.77
C LEU A 345 5.53 17.36 15.88
N GLY A 346 4.50 17.28 16.74
CA GLY A 346 4.29 18.18 17.88
C GLY A 346 4.09 19.64 17.50
N GLU A 347 4.45 20.56 18.40
CA GLU A 347 4.30 22.01 18.18
C GLU A 347 5.15 22.55 17.01
N GLY A 348 6.19 21.81 16.60
CA GLY A 348 7.03 22.20 15.48
C GLY A 348 6.31 22.12 14.13
N CYS A 349 5.19 21.40 14.07
CA CYS A 349 4.40 21.26 12.86
C CYS A 349 2.92 20.88 13.14
N PRO A 350 2.10 21.85 13.58
CA PRO A 350 0.68 21.62 13.85
C PRO A 350 -0.11 21.26 12.58
N VAL A 351 -1.13 20.41 12.73
CA VAL A 351 -2.06 20.06 11.66
C VAL A 351 -2.72 21.34 11.11
N GLY A 352 -2.74 21.48 9.78
CA GLY A 352 -3.31 22.65 9.12
C GLY A 352 -2.40 23.88 9.06
N SER A 353 -1.19 23.82 9.61
CA SER A 353 -0.18 24.91 9.55
C SER A 353 1.14 24.47 8.94
N CYS A 354 1.17 23.28 8.33
CA CYS A 354 2.40 22.69 7.84
C CYS A 354 2.37 22.30 6.39
N ILE A 355 3.54 22.41 5.77
CA ILE A 355 3.81 22.00 4.40
C ILE A 355 5.06 21.14 4.34
N PHE A 356 5.17 20.38 3.26
CA PHE A 356 6.38 19.69 2.86
C PHE A 356 6.95 20.35 1.61
N LEU A 357 8.27 20.32 1.47
CA LEU A 357 8.98 20.72 0.26
C LEU A 357 10.01 19.65 -0.09
N ASP A 358 9.98 19.15 -1.33
CA ASP A 358 11.10 18.41 -1.93
C ASP A 358 11.72 19.31 -2.99
N VAL A 359 12.99 19.66 -2.81
CA VAL A 359 13.74 20.51 -3.72
C VAL A 359 15.05 19.82 -4.05
N ALA A 360 15.22 19.46 -5.33
CA ALA A 360 16.41 18.77 -5.82
C ALA A 360 16.82 17.53 -4.98
N GLY A 361 15.83 16.76 -4.49
CA GLY A 361 16.05 15.57 -3.67
C GLY A 361 16.35 15.86 -2.20
N THR A 362 16.36 17.13 -1.79
CA THR A 362 16.41 17.52 -0.38
C THR A 362 15.02 17.82 0.12
N GLN A 363 14.62 17.13 1.17
CA GLN A 363 13.28 17.24 1.75
C GLN A 363 13.25 18.11 3.00
N PHE A 364 12.23 18.95 3.11
CA PHE A 364 11.99 19.87 4.22
C PHE A 364 10.57 19.79 4.73
N ASN A 365 10.43 20.00 6.04
CA ASN A 365 9.18 20.25 6.73
C ASN A 365 9.08 21.76 6.99
N GLY A 366 8.08 22.41 6.41
CA GLY A 366 7.81 23.83 6.57
C GLY A 366 6.67 24.08 7.55
N HIS A 367 6.92 24.85 8.60
CA HIS A 367 5.87 25.40 9.47
C HIS A 367 5.51 26.81 8.99
N ALA A 368 4.26 26.97 8.55
CA ALA A 368 3.72 28.22 8.05
C ALA A 368 2.93 28.94 9.14
N GLU A 369 3.41 30.13 9.50
CA GLU A 369 2.74 31.05 10.42
C GLU A 369 2.09 32.14 9.57
N SER A 370 0.95 31.82 8.93
CA SER A 370 0.30 32.70 7.94
C SER A 370 0.04 34.12 8.46
N ALA A 371 -0.40 34.26 9.72
CA ALA A 371 -0.63 35.56 10.35
C ALA A 371 0.67 36.39 10.52
N ALA A 372 1.79 35.71 10.77
CA ALA A 372 3.10 36.34 10.90
C ALA A 372 3.83 36.47 9.56
N LYS A 373 3.26 35.97 8.46
CA LYS A 373 3.88 35.91 7.12
C LYS A 373 5.26 35.24 7.14
N ARG A 374 5.40 34.19 7.97
CA ARG A 374 6.66 33.47 8.16
C ARG A 374 6.51 32.01 7.76
N LEU A 375 7.59 31.46 7.23
CA LEU A 375 7.72 30.05 6.92
C LEU A 375 9.07 29.55 7.46
N THR A 376 9.03 28.56 8.34
CA THR A 376 10.23 27.97 8.94
C THR A 376 10.45 26.58 8.37
N LEU A 377 11.55 26.37 7.65
CA LEU A 377 11.89 25.08 7.04
C LEU A 377 12.89 24.33 7.92
N ARG A 378 12.57 23.08 8.27
CA ARG A 378 13.46 22.13 8.94
C ARG A 378 13.77 21.00 7.98
N ARG A 379 14.98 20.42 8.04
CA ARG A 379 15.28 19.23 7.23
C ARG A 379 14.36 18.08 7.63
N ASN A 380 14.00 17.25 6.66
CA ASN A 380 13.18 16.08 6.91
C ASN A 380 13.89 15.15 7.95
N PRO A 381 13.31 14.94 9.15
CA PRO A 381 13.94 14.15 10.20
C PRO A 381 14.04 12.65 9.89
N TYR A 382 13.22 12.10 8.96
CA TYR A 382 13.29 10.69 8.54
C TYR A 382 14.49 10.41 7.64
N LEU A 383 15.05 11.43 6.96
CA LEU A 383 16.23 11.29 6.10
C LEU A 383 17.54 11.68 6.81
N MET A 384 17.45 12.10 8.07
CA MET A 384 18.58 12.51 8.91
C MET A 384 19.01 11.34 9.81
N HIS A 385 19.40 10.22 9.20
CA HIS A 385 19.88 9.05 9.93
C HIS A 385 21.21 9.38 10.64
N GLY A 386 21.30 9.08 11.94
CA GLY A 386 22.50 9.34 12.75
C GLY A 386 22.68 10.79 13.22
N SER A 387 21.73 11.70 12.92
CA SER A 387 21.73 13.05 13.48
C SER A 387 21.08 13.09 14.86
N SER A 388 21.58 13.99 15.71
CA SER A 388 20.99 14.24 17.04
C SER A 388 19.62 14.91 16.95
N ALA A 389 18.87 14.81 18.05
CA ALA A 389 17.63 15.55 18.29
C ALA A 389 17.75 17.05 18.03
N ALA A 390 18.82 17.66 18.54
CA ALA A 390 19.08 19.09 18.42
C ALA A 390 19.29 19.48 16.95
N GLU A 391 20.02 18.67 16.18
CA GLU A 391 20.26 18.90 14.76
C GLU A 391 18.98 18.76 13.92
N ARG A 392 18.07 17.84 14.29
CA ARG A 392 16.78 17.65 13.60
C ARG A 392 15.75 18.72 13.87
N THR A 393 15.82 19.39 15.02
CA THR A 393 14.86 20.43 15.42
C THR A 393 15.27 21.83 14.99
N GLN A 394 16.55 22.04 14.67
CA GLN A 394 17.06 23.30 14.18
C GLN A 394 16.45 23.69 12.81
N PRO A 395 15.98 24.95 12.66
CA PRO A 395 15.60 25.49 11.37
C PRO A 395 16.77 25.40 10.39
N ALA A 396 16.55 24.75 9.25
CA ALA A 396 17.45 24.84 8.12
C ALA A 396 17.33 26.23 7.47
N TRP A 397 16.10 26.74 7.38
CA TRP A 397 15.80 28.06 6.83
C TRP A 397 14.68 28.76 7.60
N SER A 398 14.82 30.06 7.74
CA SER A 398 13.79 30.97 8.23
C SER A 398 13.41 31.94 7.12
N CYS A 399 12.15 31.92 6.69
CA CYS A 399 11.67 32.64 5.53
C CYS A 399 10.61 33.68 5.91
N ALA A 400 10.66 34.84 5.28
CA ALA A 400 9.66 35.90 5.38
C ALA A 400 9.00 36.13 4.02
N GLU A 401 7.67 36.23 3.99
CA GLU A 401 6.91 36.54 2.77
C GLU A 401 7.36 37.88 2.18
N GLN A 402 7.48 37.95 0.85
CA GLN A 402 7.87 39.16 0.11
C GLN A 402 6.68 40.02 -0.29
#